data_AF-A0A653MYT7-F1
#
_entry.id   AF-A0A653MYT7-F1
#
_cell.length_a   1.000
_cell.length_b   1.000
_cell.length_c   1.000
_cell.angle_alpha   90.00
_cell.angle_beta   90.00
_cell.angle_gamma   90.00
#
_symmetry.space_group_name_H-M   'P 1'
#
loop_
_entity.id
_entity.type
_entity.pdbx_description
1 polymer ?
#
loop_
_entity_poly.entity_id
_entity_poly.type
_entity_poly.pdbx_seq_one_letter_code
_entity_poly.pdbx_strand_id
1 'polypeptide(L)'
;MTDHNTLTSMACCVRHYPDRVLRKRDLALELGICERTIDNLLDGGKLPEPCWLNSLPVWMLHDVHAFISAASKAGTRARTIGSAEEAGPSEEAEKTKDTAKAKRSAHKAGKYSV
;
A
#
# COMPACT_ATOMS: atom_id res chain seq x y z
N MET A 1 43.56 2.97 19.18
CA MET A 1 42.42 3.45 18.37
C MET A 1 41.58 2.24 18.03
N THR A 2 40.59 1.95 18.86
CA THR A 2 39.63 0.87 18.60
C THR A 2 38.34 1.26 19.31
N ASP A 3 37.59 2.14 18.65
CA ASP A 3 36.25 2.53 19.06
C ASP A 3 35.32 1.35 18.78
N HIS A 4 34.97 0.62 19.83
CA HIS A 4 33.86 -0.33 19.79
C HIS A 4 32.55 0.45 19.74
N ASN A 5 32.14 0.78 18.52
CA ASN A 5 30.83 1.33 18.20
C ASN A 5 29.76 0.29 18.56
N THR A 6 29.35 0.32 19.83
CA THR A 6 28.28 -0.52 20.39
C THR A 6 26.97 0.03 19.86
N LEU A 7 26.55 -0.55 18.73
CA LEU A 7 25.22 -0.41 18.17
C LEU A 7 24.22 -0.49 19.31
N THR A 8 23.59 0.64 19.59
CA THR A 8 22.52 0.81 20.54
C THR A 8 21.41 -0.15 20.13
N SER A 9 21.38 -1.33 20.76
CA SER A 9 20.26 -2.25 20.72
C SER A 9 19.11 -1.60 21.49
N MET A 10 18.55 -0.55 20.90
CA MET A 10 17.29 0.06 21.29
C MET A 10 16.17 -0.80 20.69
N ALA A 11 16.22 -2.10 21.02
CA ALA A 11 15.28 -3.10 20.60
C ALA A 11 13.94 -2.78 21.27
N CYS A 12 13.10 -2.08 20.52
CA CYS A 12 11.65 -2.26 20.45
C CYS A 12 10.98 -2.63 21.79
N CYS A 13 10.86 -1.67 22.69
CA CYS A 13 9.83 -1.70 23.73
C CYS A 13 8.43 -1.46 23.13
N VAL A 14 8.13 -2.00 21.94
CA VAL A 14 6.76 -2.11 21.45
C VAL A 14 6.16 -3.24 22.26
N ARG A 15 5.63 -2.88 23.43
CA ARG A 15 4.78 -3.77 24.24
C ARG A 15 3.77 -4.40 23.28
N HIS A 16 3.98 -5.69 22.98
CA HIS A 16 3.04 -6.54 22.26
C HIS A 16 1.73 -6.56 23.05
N TYR A 17 0.87 -5.58 22.83
CA TYR A 17 -0.53 -5.68 23.17
C TYR A 17 -1.25 -6.11 21.90
N PRO A 18 -1.43 -7.42 21.68
CA PRO A 18 -2.12 -7.93 20.50
C PRO A 18 -3.54 -7.33 20.38
N ASP A 19 -4.17 -7.02 21.52
CA ASP A 19 -5.58 -6.62 21.56
C ASP A 19 -5.81 -5.10 21.62
N ARG A 20 -4.88 -4.29 21.08
CA ARG A 20 -5.11 -2.85 20.99
C ARG A 20 -6.13 -2.51 19.92
N VAL A 21 -7.23 -1.89 20.36
CA VAL A 21 -8.23 -1.25 19.50
C VAL A 21 -7.72 0.13 19.11
N LEU A 22 -7.67 0.41 17.80
CA LEU A 22 -7.19 1.66 17.23
C LEU A 22 -8.30 2.34 16.47
N ARG A 23 -8.45 3.66 16.68
CA ARG A 23 -9.24 4.49 15.79
C ARG A 23 -8.43 4.80 14.54
N LYS A 24 -9.10 5.31 13.50
CA LYS A 24 -8.47 5.68 12.23
C LYS A 24 -7.20 6.52 12.39
N ARG A 25 -7.23 7.54 13.26
CA ARG A 25 -6.06 8.40 13.52
C ARG A 25 -4.91 7.64 14.17
N ASP A 26 -5.20 6.81 15.16
CA ASP A 26 -4.16 6.03 15.86
C ASP A 26 -3.55 4.99 14.92
N LEU A 27 -4.38 4.35 14.08
CA LEU A 27 -3.92 3.42 13.04
C LEU A 27 -3.00 4.12 12.03
N ALA A 28 -3.36 5.34 11.61
CA ALA A 28 -2.53 6.15 10.71
C ALA A 28 -1.15 6.44 11.33
N LEU A 29 -1.10 6.75 12.64
CA LEU A 29 0.15 6.95 13.37
C LEU A 29 0.97 5.67 13.49
N GLU A 30 0.35 4.53 13.80
CA GLU A 30 1.03 3.22 13.90
C GLU A 30 1.64 2.79 12.56
N LEU A 31 0.97 3.10 11.44
CA LEU A 31 1.47 2.79 10.10
C LEU A 31 2.38 3.88 9.51
N GLY A 32 2.52 5.02 10.18
CA GLY A 32 3.32 6.16 9.69
C GLY A 32 2.77 6.83 8.43
N ILE A 33 1.44 6.82 8.24
CA ILE A 33 0.76 7.39 7.06
C ILE A 33 -0.30 8.41 7.48
N CYS A 34 -0.89 9.12 6.51
CA CYS A 34 -1.99 10.04 6.78
C CYS A 34 -3.35 9.33 6.75
N GLU A 35 -4.34 9.92 7.43
CA GLU A 35 -5.71 9.39 7.51
C GLU A 35 -6.37 9.18 6.13
N ARG A 36 -6.05 10.03 5.15
CA ARG A 36 -6.55 9.89 3.78
C ARG A 36 -5.97 8.66 3.06
N THR A 37 -4.73 8.30 3.38
CA THR A 37 -4.13 7.07 2.86
C THR A 37 -4.82 5.84 3.41
N ILE A 38 -5.30 5.87 4.67
CA ILE A 38 -6.10 4.78 5.24
C ILE A 38 -7.36 4.54 4.39
N ASP A 39 -8.10 5.59 4.02
CA ASP A 39 -9.30 5.45 3.17
C ASP A 39 -8.96 4.82 1.82
N ASN A 40 -7.92 5.31 1.15
CA ASN A 40 -7.48 4.75 -0.13
C ASN A 40 -7.05 3.28 -0.01
N LEU A 41 -6.48 2.88 1.12
CA LEU A 41 -6.09 1.48 1.38
C LEU A 41 -7.30 0.60 1.65
N LEU A 42 -8.35 1.13 2.29
CA LEU A 42 -9.62 0.43 2.47
C LEU A 42 -10.33 0.24 1.12
N ASP A 43 -10.45 1.31 0.33
CA ASP A 43 -11.04 1.27 -1.02
C ASP A 43 -10.29 0.29 -1.93
N GLY A 44 -8.97 0.20 -1.75
CA GLY A 44 -8.10 -0.73 -2.48
C GLY A 44 -8.07 -2.16 -1.92
N GLY A 45 -8.79 -2.48 -0.86
CA GLY A 45 -8.77 -3.80 -0.21
C GLY A 45 -7.40 -4.19 0.37
N LYS A 46 -6.55 -3.21 0.70
CA LYS A 46 -5.19 -3.39 1.25
C LYS A 46 -5.14 -3.27 2.77
N LEU A 47 -6.27 -2.97 3.40
CA LEU A 47 -6.47 -3.03 4.84
C LEU A 47 -7.73 -3.84 5.15
N PRO A 48 -7.81 -4.50 6.31
CA PRO A 48 -9.04 -5.15 6.75
C PRO A 48 -10.14 -4.12 7.00
N GLU A 49 -11.39 -4.52 6.79
CA GLU A 49 -12.54 -3.68 7.10
C GLU A 49 -12.60 -3.35 8.60
N PRO A 50 -13.03 -2.14 8.99
CA PRO A 50 -13.17 -1.77 10.39
C PRO A 50 -14.30 -2.55 11.06
N CYS A 51 -14.08 -2.88 12.33
CA CYS A 51 -15.15 -3.21 13.25
C CYS A 51 -15.85 -1.93 13.72
N TRP A 52 -17.12 -2.01 14.06
CA TRP A 52 -17.89 -0.87 14.55
C TRP A 52 -18.10 -0.98 16.06
N LEU A 53 -17.60 -0.01 16.82
CA LEU A 53 -17.80 0.10 18.26
C LEU A 53 -18.46 1.44 18.59
N ASN A 54 -19.71 1.41 19.07
CA ASN A 54 -20.51 2.62 19.35
C ASN A 54 -20.57 3.58 18.15
N SER A 55 -20.82 3.05 16.96
CA SER A 55 -20.85 3.81 15.69
C SER A 55 -19.51 4.44 15.29
N LEU A 56 -18.40 4.06 15.91
CA LEU A 56 -17.05 4.46 15.51
C LEU A 56 -16.34 3.30 14.82
N PRO A 57 -15.71 3.53 13.66
CA PRO A 57 -14.87 2.52 13.01
C PRO A 57 -13.56 2.35 13.79
N VAL A 58 -13.27 1.10 14.14
CA VAL A 58 -12.09 0.71 14.89
C VAL A 58 -11.42 -0.52 14.29
N TRP A 59 -10.11 -0.62 14.47
CA TRP A 59 -9.29 -1.73 14.01
C TRP A 59 -8.61 -2.39 15.19
N MET A 60 -8.53 -3.72 15.14
CA MET A 60 -7.65 -4.47 16.03
C MET A 60 -6.25 -4.45 15.43
N LEU A 61 -5.27 -4.00 16.20
CA LEU A 61 -3.88 -3.91 15.75
C LEU A 61 -3.37 -5.27 15.28
N HIS A 62 -3.64 -6.35 16.03
CA HIS A 62 -3.28 -7.71 15.65
C HIS A 62 -3.80 -8.09 14.25
N ASP A 63 -5.05 -7.77 13.93
CA ASP A 63 -5.66 -8.17 12.65
C ASP A 63 -5.04 -7.41 11.48
N VAL A 64 -4.70 -6.13 11.68
CA VAL A 64 -3.97 -5.34 10.69
C VAL A 64 -2.57 -5.95 10.44
N HIS A 65 -1.84 -6.30 11.49
CA HIS A 65 -0.53 -6.95 11.34
C HIS A 65 -0.63 -8.33 10.68
N ALA A 66 -1.64 -9.12 11.05
CA ALA A 66 -1.89 -10.43 10.46
C ALA A 66 -2.22 -10.30 8.97
N PHE A 67 -3.05 -9.33 8.60
CA PHE A 67 -3.41 -9.04 7.22
C PHE A 67 -2.19 -8.64 6.37
N ILE A 68 -1.39 -7.69 6.85
CA ILE A 68 -0.17 -7.24 6.16
C ILE A 68 0.83 -8.41 6.02
N SER A 69 0.98 -9.21 7.08
CA SER A 69 1.86 -10.38 7.07
C SER A 69 1.41 -11.44 6.07
N ALA A 70 0.09 -11.68 5.96
CA ALA A 70 -0.49 -12.61 5.01
C ALA A 70 -0.31 -12.11 3.56
N ALA A 71 -0.57 -10.83 3.31
CA ALA A 71 -0.41 -10.21 1.99
C ALA A 71 1.05 -10.28 1.50
N SER A 72 2.02 -10.05 2.38
CA SER A 72 3.45 -10.16 2.06
C SER A 72 3.86 -11.60 1.69
N LYS A 73 3.35 -12.59 2.44
CA LYS A 73 3.60 -14.02 2.16
C LYS A 73 2.97 -14.47 0.83
N ALA A 74 1.78 -13.98 0.50
CA ALA A 74 1.11 -14.26 -0.77
C ALA A 74 1.88 -13.65 -1.97
N GLY A 75 2.36 -12.41 -1.84
CA GLY A 75 3.15 -11.74 -2.88
C GLY A 75 4.53 -12.37 -3.14
N THR A 76 5.11 -13.05 -2.13
CA THR A 76 6.42 -13.70 -2.27
C THR A 76 6.37 -14.97 -3.11
N ARG A 77 5.21 -15.66 -3.17
CA ARG A 77 5.02 -16.84 -4.04
C ARG A 77 4.87 -16.50 -5.52
N ALA A 78 4.55 -15.26 -5.86
CA ALA A 78 4.41 -14.83 -7.25
C ALA A 78 5.75 -14.47 -7.93
N ARG A 79 6.86 -14.37 -7.18
CA ARG A 79 8.18 -14.00 -7.73
C ARG A 79 9.14 -15.17 -7.97
N THR A 80 8.76 -16.41 -7.64
CA THR A 80 9.60 -17.60 -7.82
C THR A 80 9.29 -18.42 -9.07
N ILE A 81 8.56 -17.85 -10.03
CA ILE A 81 8.37 -18.45 -11.36
C ILE A 81 8.79 -17.40 -12.39
N GLY A 82 10.00 -17.52 -12.93
CA GLY A 82 10.46 -16.74 -14.07
C GLY A 82 11.71 -15.88 -13.82
N SER A 83 12.82 -16.49 -13.42
CA SER A 83 14.14 -15.91 -13.66
C SER A 83 15.19 -17.02 -13.82
N ALA A 84 15.14 -17.69 -14.97
CA ALA A 84 16.25 -18.42 -15.56
C ALA A 84 16.10 -18.34 -17.10
N GLU A 85 16.94 -17.51 -17.71
CA GLU A 85 17.39 -17.48 -19.12
C GLU A 85 17.70 -18.91 -19.65
N GLU A 86 17.75 -19.26 -20.95
CA GLU A 86 17.57 -18.66 -22.28
C GLU A 86 17.60 -19.85 -23.29
N ALA A 87 16.92 -19.74 -24.45
CA ALA A 87 17.36 -20.21 -25.79
C ALA A 87 16.18 -20.20 -26.80
N GLY A 88 16.24 -19.33 -27.82
CA GLY A 88 15.26 -19.22 -28.93
C GLY A 88 15.45 -20.27 -30.05
N PRO A 89 15.12 -20.03 -31.35
CA PRO A 89 14.36 -18.93 -32.00
C PRO A 89 13.28 -19.42 -33.03
N SER A 90 12.70 -18.50 -33.82
CA SER A 90 11.81 -18.67 -35.01
C SER A 90 10.31 -18.62 -34.69
N GLU A 91 9.39 -17.99 -35.45
CA GLU A 91 9.43 -17.26 -36.72
C GLU A 91 8.12 -16.41 -36.80
N GLU A 92 8.26 -15.20 -37.33
CA GLU A 92 7.34 -14.32 -38.08
C GLU A 92 5.81 -14.26 -37.87
N ALA A 93 5.32 -13.01 -37.73
CA ALA A 93 4.29 -12.33 -38.56
C ALA A 93 3.55 -11.27 -37.70
N GLU A 94 4.09 -10.06 -37.55
CA GLU A 94 3.80 -8.86 -38.37
C GLU A 94 2.30 -8.56 -38.61
N LYS A 95 1.75 -7.54 -37.93
CA LYS A 95 1.19 -6.32 -38.58
C LYS A 95 0.61 -5.30 -37.59
N THR A 96 1.22 -4.10 -37.59
CA THR A 96 0.64 -2.74 -37.84
C THR A 96 -0.68 -2.34 -37.16
N LYS A 97 -0.95 -1.11 -36.71
CA LYS A 97 -0.35 0.22 -36.85
C LYS A 97 -1.20 1.23 -36.05
N ASP A 98 -0.60 2.39 -35.76
CA ASP A 98 -1.20 3.74 -35.72
C ASP A 98 -2.27 4.09 -34.66
N THR A 99 -1.91 4.89 -33.65
CA THR A 99 -1.97 6.37 -33.60
C THR A 99 -3.39 6.96 -33.68
N ALA A 100 -3.87 7.50 -32.56
CA ALA A 100 -4.85 8.60 -32.59
C ALA A 100 -4.75 9.46 -31.31
N LYS A 101 -4.07 10.58 -31.48
CA LYS A 101 -4.12 11.77 -30.64
C LYS A 101 -5.40 12.55 -30.98
N ALA A 102 -6.29 12.78 -30.01
CA ALA A 102 -7.37 13.77 -30.14
C ALA A 102 -7.65 14.35 -28.73
N LYS A 103 -7.19 15.56 -28.42
CA LYS A 103 -7.75 16.90 -28.71
C LYS A 103 -8.34 17.47 -27.43
N ARG A 104 -7.70 18.57 -27.00
CA ARG A 104 -8.07 19.46 -25.90
C ARG A 104 -9.51 19.95 -26.09
N SER A 105 -10.28 20.02 -25.01
CA SER A 105 -11.42 20.92 -24.90
C SER A 105 -11.12 21.90 -23.77
N ALA A 106 -11.08 23.18 -24.12
CA ALA A 106 -10.88 24.30 -23.23
C ALA A 106 -12.17 25.13 -23.16
N HIS A 107 -12.31 25.82 -22.02
CA HIS A 107 -13.19 26.96 -21.72
C HIS A 107 -14.65 26.69 -21.34
N LYS A 108 -14.96 27.03 -20.08
CA LYS A 108 -16.02 28.01 -19.81
C LYS A 108 -15.61 28.90 -18.64
N ALA A 109 -15.17 30.11 -18.98
CA ALA A 109 -15.00 31.20 -18.02
C ALA A 109 -16.37 31.81 -17.72
N GLY A 110 -16.86 31.62 -16.49
CA GLY A 110 -18.02 32.35 -15.98
C GLY A 110 -17.56 33.73 -15.50
N LYS A 111 -17.94 34.77 -16.24
CA LYS A 111 -17.88 36.15 -15.78
C LYS A 111 -18.98 36.35 -14.73
N TYR A 112 -18.63 36.79 -13.54
CA TYR A 112 -19.57 37.46 -12.63
C TYR A 112 -19.18 38.94 -12.62
N SER A 113 -20.08 39.78 -13.09
CA SER A 113 -20.03 41.22 -12.90
C SER A 113 -21.43 41.62 -12.43
N VAL A 114 -21.55 42.02 -11.17
CA VAL A 114 -22.17 43.27 -10.71
C VAL A 114 -21.40 43.72 -9.48
#